data_AF-A0A423IG23-F1
#
_entry.id   AF-A0A423IG23-F1
#
_cell.length_a   1.000
_cell.length_b   1.000
_cell.length_c   1.000
_cell.angle_alpha   90.00
_cell.angle_beta   90.00
_cell.angle_gamma   90.00
#
_symmetry.space_group_name_H-M   'P 1'
#
loop_
_entity.id
_entity.type
_entity.pdbx_description
1 polymer ?
#
loop_
_entity_poly.entity_id
_entity_poly.type
_entity_poly.pdbx_seq_one_letter_code
_entity_poly.pdbx_strand_id
1 'polypeptide(L)'
;MSTPIIPWMGGKRRLADRLIPLFPPHECYVEVFAGGAALYFMRPQAAPVEVLNDINGDLVTLYRVVQNHLEEFVRQFKWALSSRQVFEWQKMTRVETLTDIQRAARFFYLQHHAFAGKVSGQTFGTATTGPAINLLRIEENLSAAWQRLSGTYVENLPWLECAERYDRAHTFHYMDPPYWQTAGYGVDFPFENYERMADFMRRCKGRVMVSINDHPDTRRVFEGFHFEKLDIRYTTTNQRQGKADVSGELVIMNWEPAALGGLF
;
A
#
# COMPACT_ATOMS: atom_id res chain seq x y z
N MET A 1 12.71 -7.11 10.90
CA MET A 1 11.99 -6.08 10.09
C MET A 1 10.53 -6.45 10.09
N SER A 2 9.65 -5.49 10.36
CA SER A 2 8.20 -5.68 10.21
C SER A 2 7.86 -5.95 8.75
N THR A 3 6.91 -6.84 8.51
CA THR A 3 6.36 -7.09 7.18
C THR A 3 4.97 -6.47 7.06
N PRO A 4 4.50 -6.18 5.84
CA PRO A 4 3.12 -5.80 5.60
C PRO A 4 2.13 -6.77 6.25
N ILE A 5 1.11 -6.23 6.92
CA ILE A 5 0.10 -7.02 7.63
C ILE A 5 -0.79 -7.84 6.68
N ILE A 6 -0.91 -7.42 5.42
CA ILE A 6 -1.71 -8.09 4.39
C ILE A 6 -0.96 -8.16 3.05
N PRO A 7 -1.24 -9.18 2.23
CA PRO A 7 -0.86 -9.14 0.83
C PRO A 7 -1.65 -8.01 0.15
N TRP A 8 -0.96 -7.28 -0.71
CA TRP A 8 -1.54 -6.19 -1.49
C TRP A 8 -1.06 -6.29 -2.93
N MET A 9 -1.99 -6.31 -3.88
CA MET A 9 -1.66 -6.16 -5.29
C MET A 9 -0.94 -4.82 -5.49
N GLY A 10 0.12 -4.80 -6.30
CA GLY A 10 0.93 -3.59 -6.52
C GLY A 10 1.88 -3.22 -5.37
N GLY A 11 1.92 -4.00 -4.29
CA GLY A 11 2.78 -3.74 -3.14
C GLY A 11 4.26 -3.61 -3.51
N LYS A 12 4.88 -2.51 -3.10
CA LYS A 12 6.24 -2.07 -3.50
C LYS A 12 7.39 -2.80 -2.80
N ARG A 13 7.12 -3.99 -2.25
CA ARG A 13 8.10 -4.80 -1.50
C ARG A 13 9.35 -5.15 -2.30
N ARG A 14 9.18 -5.44 -3.60
CA ARG A 14 10.29 -5.78 -4.52
C ARG A 14 11.08 -4.54 -4.99
N LEU A 15 10.55 -3.35 -4.76
CA LEU A 15 11.14 -2.08 -5.15
C LEU A 15 11.72 -1.30 -3.98
N ALA A 16 11.46 -1.72 -2.74
CA ALA A 16 11.88 -1.02 -1.53
C ALA A 16 13.38 -0.68 -1.54
N ASP A 17 14.24 -1.64 -1.92
CA ASP A 17 15.70 -1.45 -1.99
C ASP A 17 16.14 -0.42 -3.03
N ARG A 18 15.27 -0.05 -3.98
CA ARG A 18 15.53 0.98 -5.00
C ARG A 18 14.81 2.30 -4.71
N LEU A 19 13.65 2.25 -4.06
CA LEU A 19 12.87 3.44 -3.70
C LEU A 19 13.37 4.12 -2.43
N ILE A 20 13.59 3.35 -1.36
CA ILE A 20 13.99 3.90 -0.05
C ILE A 20 15.29 4.73 -0.14
N PRO A 21 16.34 4.33 -0.89
CA PRO A 21 17.54 5.16 -1.03
C PRO A 21 17.31 6.50 -1.73
N LEU A 22 16.20 6.66 -2.46
CA LEU A 22 15.83 7.92 -3.10
C LEU A 22 15.05 8.84 -2.16
N PHE A 23 14.64 8.37 -0.97
CA PHE A 23 13.82 9.16 -0.06
C PHE A 23 14.64 10.35 0.47
N PRO A 24 14.06 11.57 0.47
CA PRO A 24 14.76 12.75 0.96
C PRO A 24 14.82 12.73 2.50
N PRO A 25 15.71 13.49 3.15
CA PRO A 25 15.60 13.75 4.58
C PRO A 25 14.22 14.35 4.93
N HIS A 26 13.59 13.87 5.99
CA HIS A 26 12.26 14.31 6.41
C HIS A 26 12.00 14.06 7.90
N GLU A 27 11.13 14.86 8.50
CA GLU A 27 10.64 14.68 9.87
C GLU A 27 9.23 14.09 9.89
N CYS A 28 8.45 14.34 8.83
CA CYS A 28 7.10 13.82 8.65
C CYS A 28 7.05 12.96 7.39
N TYR A 29 6.70 11.69 7.53
CA TYR A 29 6.48 10.76 6.41
C TYR A 29 5.00 10.51 6.21
N VAL A 30 4.50 10.72 4.99
CA VAL A 30 3.10 10.52 4.65
C VAL A 30 3.00 9.53 3.51
N GLU A 31 2.44 8.34 3.77
CA GLU A 31 2.07 7.38 2.73
C GLU A 31 0.60 7.63 2.34
N VAL A 32 0.40 8.40 1.26
CA VAL A 32 -0.91 8.96 0.90
C VAL A 32 -1.88 7.90 0.37
N PHE A 33 -1.32 6.87 -0.29
CA PHE A 33 -2.01 5.70 -0.80
C PHE A 33 -1.36 4.47 -0.16
N ALA A 34 -1.68 4.21 1.10
CA ALA A 34 -0.99 3.21 1.90
C ALA A 34 -1.09 1.82 1.28
N GLY A 35 -2.27 1.37 0.86
CA GLY A 35 -2.45 0.00 0.42
C GLY A 35 -1.93 -1.00 1.46
N GLY A 36 -0.96 -1.84 1.10
CA GLY A 36 -0.29 -2.73 2.05
C GLY A 36 0.77 -2.07 2.95
N ALA A 37 1.09 -0.79 2.73
CA ALA A 37 2.10 0.01 3.41
C ALA A 37 3.51 -0.60 3.37
N ALA A 38 3.89 -1.15 2.20
CA ALA A 38 5.12 -1.93 2.06
C ALA A 38 6.37 -1.12 2.40
N LEU A 39 6.45 0.13 1.94
CA LEU A 39 7.61 0.97 2.20
C LEU A 39 7.65 1.42 3.65
N TYR A 40 6.52 1.84 4.22
CA TYR A 40 6.39 2.12 5.65
C TYR A 40 6.96 1.01 6.56
N PHE A 41 6.58 -0.24 6.33
CA PHE A 41 7.03 -1.38 7.17
C PHE A 41 8.48 -1.79 6.90
N MET A 42 9.00 -1.52 5.70
CA MET A 42 10.36 -1.91 5.30
C MET A 42 11.41 -0.82 5.54
N ARG A 43 11.00 0.42 5.77
CA ARG A 43 11.93 1.49 6.12
C ARG A 43 12.74 1.11 7.37
N PRO A 44 14.07 1.21 7.32
CA PRO A 44 14.92 0.81 8.45
C PRO A 44 14.77 1.74 9.65
N GLN A 45 14.46 3.02 9.40
CA GLN A 45 14.25 4.04 10.41
C GLN A 45 12.91 4.72 10.20
N ALA A 46 12.10 4.78 11.25
CA ALA A 46 10.85 5.54 11.27
C ALA A 46 11.14 7.04 11.27
N ALA A 47 10.26 7.83 10.64
CA ALA A 47 10.31 9.28 10.80
C ALA A 47 9.72 9.66 12.17
N PRO A 48 10.10 10.82 12.75
CA PRO A 48 9.48 11.34 13.97
C PRO A 48 7.94 11.39 13.93
N VAL A 49 7.37 11.75 12.77
CA VAL A 49 5.94 11.73 12.51
C VAL A 49 5.66 10.86 11.30
N GLU A 50 4.70 9.94 11.42
CA GLU A 50 4.30 9.08 10.31
C GLU A 50 2.79 9.03 10.18
N VAL A 51 2.34 9.07 8.92
CA VAL A 51 0.94 9.10 8.55
C VAL A 51 0.70 8.04 7.47
N LEU A 52 -0.27 7.17 7.69
CA LEU A 52 -0.81 6.26 6.69
C LEU A 52 -2.22 6.73 6.31
N ASN A 53 -2.47 6.87 5.02
CA ASN A 53 -3.79 7.21 4.50
C ASN A 53 -4.19 6.24 3.40
N ASP A 54 -5.46 5.86 3.36
CA ASP A 54 -6.06 5.20 2.22
C ASP A 54 -7.54 5.55 2.13
N ILE A 55 -8.12 5.50 0.91
CA ILE A 55 -9.55 5.71 0.73
C ILE A 55 -10.36 4.47 1.15
N ASN A 56 -9.74 3.29 1.14
CA ASN A 56 -10.39 2.05 1.53
C ASN A 56 -10.59 1.98 3.05
N GLY A 57 -11.84 2.22 3.47
CA GLY A 57 -12.22 2.19 4.89
C GLY A 57 -12.01 0.83 5.58
N ASP A 58 -12.10 -0.29 4.87
CA ASP A 58 -11.83 -1.62 5.46
C ASP A 58 -10.34 -1.78 5.80
N LEU A 59 -9.47 -1.30 4.91
CA LEU A 59 -8.03 -1.29 5.11
C LEU A 59 -7.63 -0.37 6.26
N VAL A 60 -8.18 0.85 6.31
CA VAL A 60 -7.93 1.78 7.41
C VAL A 60 -8.44 1.22 8.74
N THR A 61 -9.61 0.59 8.74
CA THR A 61 -10.15 -0.09 9.93
C THR A 61 -9.20 -1.19 10.41
N LEU A 62 -8.62 -1.98 9.48
CA LEU A 62 -7.61 -2.98 9.83
C LEU A 62 -6.39 -2.36 10.52
N TYR A 63 -5.81 -1.29 9.97
CA TYR A 63 -4.67 -0.61 10.60
C TYR A 63 -4.99 -0.10 12.01
N ARG A 64 -6.15 0.57 12.17
CA ARG A 64 -6.61 1.08 13.47
C ARG A 64 -6.85 -0.03 14.48
N VAL A 65 -7.47 -1.14 14.07
CA VAL A 65 -7.74 -2.29 14.94
C VAL A 65 -6.44 -3.00 15.33
N VAL A 66 -5.51 -3.23 14.40
CA VAL A 66 -4.22 -3.84 14.73
C VAL A 66 -3.43 -2.95 15.68
N GLN A 67 -3.45 -1.62 15.49
CA GLN A 67 -2.78 -0.66 16.36
C GLN A 67 -3.34 -0.65 17.79
N ASN A 68 -4.67 -0.69 17.95
CA ASN A 68 -5.33 -0.43 19.25
C ASN A 68 -5.90 -1.66 19.96
N HIS A 69 -6.17 -2.75 19.22
CA HIS A 69 -6.91 -3.93 19.70
C HIS A 69 -6.33 -5.25 19.16
N LEU A 70 -4.99 -5.37 19.09
CA LEU A 70 -4.30 -6.54 18.53
C LEU A 70 -4.80 -7.87 19.12
N GLU A 71 -4.93 -7.96 20.45
CA GLU A 71 -5.34 -9.20 21.13
C GLU A 71 -6.75 -9.65 20.68
N GLU A 72 -7.70 -8.72 20.64
CA GLU A 72 -9.08 -9.02 20.26
C GLU A 72 -9.25 -9.32 18.78
N PHE A 73 -8.39 -8.71 17.96
CA PHE A 73 -8.25 -9.05 16.55
C PHE A 73 -7.73 -10.49 16.37
N VAL A 74 -6.63 -10.85 17.04
CA VAL A 74 -6.04 -12.21 16.96
C VAL A 74 -7.04 -13.27 17.43
N ARG A 75 -7.81 -12.98 18.49
CA ARG A 75 -8.82 -13.90 19.03
C ARG A 75 -9.91 -14.28 18.03
N GLN A 76 -10.20 -13.46 17.01
CA GLN A 76 -11.14 -13.81 15.95
C GLN A 76 -10.70 -15.06 15.17
N PHE A 77 -9.41 -15.37 15.17
CA PHE A 77 -8.82 -16.43 14.34
C PHE A 77 -8.50 -17.73 15.07
N LYS A 78 -8.71 -17.78 16.39
CA LYS A 78 -8.36 -18.95 17.24
C LYS A 78 -8.94 -20.28 16.73
N TRP A 79 -10.13 -20.23 16.14
CA TRP A 79 -10.85 -21.39 15.58
C TRP A 79 -11.17 -21.21 14.09
N ALA A 80 -10.56 -20.23 13.43
CA ALA A 80 -10.82 -19.95 12.02
C ALA A 80 -10.19 -21.01 11.13
N LEU A 81 -10.90 -21.38 10.07
CA LEU A 81 -10.47 -22.37 9.09
C LEU A 81 -10.14 -21.68 7.77
N SER A 82 -9.03 -22.06 7.14
CA SER A 82 -8.77 -21.74 5.73
C SER A 82 -9.66 -22.60 4.84
N SER A 83 -10.79 -22.06 4.39
CA SER A 83 -11.81 -22.80 3.64
C SER A 83 -12.44 -21.93 2.57
N ARG A 84 -12.61 -22.52 1.38
CA ARG A 84 -13.31 -21.87 0.26
C ARG A 84 -14.75 -21.52 0.62
N GLN A 85 -15.42 -22.38 1.40
CA GLN A 85 -16.80 -22.13 1.81
C GLN A 85 -16.88 -20.96 2.80
N VAL A 86 -15.97 -20.91 3.78
CA VAL A 86 -15.88 -19.79 4.73
C VAL A 86 -15.58 -18.48 3.99
N PHE A 87 -14.69 -18.51 3.00
CA PHE A 87 -14.39 -17.36 2.17
C PHE A 87 -15.61 -16.79 1.43
N GLU A 88 -16.41 -17.65 0.80
CA GLU A 88 -17.65 -17.19 0.14
C GLU A 88 -18.68 -16.66 1.15
N TRP A 89 -18.79 -17.26 2.35
CA TRP A 89 -19.63 -16.72 3.42
C TRP A 89 -19.16 -15.35 3.90
N GLN A 90 -17.85 -15.15 4.06
CA GLN A 90 -17.29 -13.83 4.40
C GLN A 90 -17.62 -12.80 3.31
N LYS A 91 -17.56 -13.16 2.03
CA LYS A 91 -17.97 -12.27 0.93
C LYS A 91 -19.44 -11.88 0.99
N MET A 92 -20.33 -12.79 1.39
CA MET A 92 -21.77 -12.54 1.54
C MET A 92 -22.14 -11.76 2.81
N THR A 93 -21.24 -11.66 3.78
CA THR A 93 -21.51 -11.02 5.07
C THR A 93 -21.79 -9.53 4.89
N ARG A 94 -22.87 -9.04 5.50
CA ARG A 94 -23.24 -7.62 5.55
C ARG A 94 -22.28 -6.88 6.48
N VAL A 95 -21.50 -5.96 5.93
CA VAL A 95 -20.41 -5.30 6.68
C VAL A 95 -20.94 -4.30 7.71
N GLU A 96 -22.14 -3.76 7.49
CA GLU A 96 -22.80 -2.78 8.34
C GLU A 96 -23.22 -3.36 9.70
N THR A 97 -23.31 -4.68 9.80
CA THR A 97 -23.67 -5.37 11.04
C THR A 97 -22.47 -5.76 11.89
N LEU A 98 -21.25 -5.52 11.40
CA LEU A 98 -20.02 -5.94 12.06
C LEU A 98 -19.44 -4.82 12.93
N THR A 99 -18.81 -5.19 14.04
CA THR A 99 -17.91 -4.29 14.76
C THR A 99 -16.64 -4.03 13.95
N ASP A 100 -15.90 -2.97 14.26
CA ASP A 100 -14.62 -2.68 13.59
C ASP A 100 -13.64 -3.85 13.68
N ILE A 101 -13.59 -4.56 14.82
CA ILE A 101 -12.73 -5.74 15.00
C ILE A 101 -13.16 -6.88 14.04
N GLN A 102 -14.47 -7.15 13.96
CA GLN A 102 -15.00 -8.18 13.06
C GLN A 102 -14.80 -7.82 11.59
N ARG A 103 -14.99 -6.54 11.25
CA ARG A 103 -14.79 -5.99 9.91
C ARG A 103 -13.32 -6.09 9.48
N ALA A 104 -12.39 -5.72 10.35
CA ALA A 104 -10.96 -5.88 10.15
C ALA A 104 -10.58 -7.37 9.98
N ALA A 105 -11.09 -8.26 10.84
CA ALA A 105 -10.79 -9.69 10.77
C ALA A 105 -11.32 -10.33 9.49
N ARG A 106 -12.54 -9.97 9.07
CA ARG A 106 -13.12 -10.35 7.78
C ARG A 106 -12.24 -9.88 6.62
N PHE A 107 -11.87 -8.61 6.60
CA PHE A 107 -11.05 -8.05 5.53
C PHE A 107 -9.67 -8.73 5.43
N PHE A 108 -9.02 -8.94 6.56
CA PHE A 108 -7.75 -9.68 6.65
C PHE A 108 -7.90 -11.12 6.14
N TYR A 109 -8.95 -11.83 6.56
CA TYR A 109 -9.22 -13.20 6.09
C TYR A 109 -9.35 -13.25 4.57
N LEU A 110 -10.16 -12.34 4.00
CA LEU A 110 -10.38 -12.26 2.57
C LEU A 110 -9.08 -11.95 1.83
N GLN A 111 -8.28 -10.98 2.29
CA GLN A 111 -7.02 -10.64 1.63
C GLN A 111 -6.01 -11.77 1.61
N HIS A 112 -5.82 -12.47 2.73
CA HIS A 112 -4.85 -13.57 2.80
C HIS A 112 -5.28 -14.82 2.03
N HIS A 113 -6.58 -14.99 1.77
CA HIS A 113 -7.11 -16.12 1.01
C HIS A 113 -7.50 -15.78 -0.43
N ALA A 114 -7.46 -14.50 -0.83
CA ALA A 114 -7.75 -14.09 -2.20
C ALA A 114 -6.59 -14.43 -3.14
N PHE A 115 -6.91 -14.96 -4.32
CA PHE A 115 -5.95 -15.18 -5.38
C PHE A 115 -5.22 -13.86 -5.72
N ALA A 116 -3.88 -13.90 -5.66
CA ALA A 116 -3.00 -12.76 -5.88
C ALA A 116 -3.26 -11.53 -4.96
N GLY A 117 -3.95 -11.71 -3.82
CA GLY A 117 -4.23 -10.61 -2.88
C GLY A 117 -5.07 -9.48 -3.50
N LYS A 118 -5.96 -9.81 -4.44
CA LYS A 118 -6.89 -8.85 -5.05
C LYS A 118 -7.91 -8.36 -4.02
N VAL A 119 -8.23 -7.07 -4.05
CA VAL A 119 -9.26 -6.47 -3.17
C VAL A 119 -10.64 -6.50 -3.82
N SER A 120 -10.71 -6.48 -5.15
CA SER A 120 -11.94 -6.56 -5.94
C SER A 120 -11.95 -7.80 -6.84
N GLY A 121 -13.13 -8.32 -7.17
CA GLY A 121 -13.27 -9.54 -7.99
C GLY A 121 -12.62 -10.77 -7.35
N GLN A 122 -12.65 -10.84 -6.01
CA GLN A 122 -11.96 -11.84 -5.21
C GLN A 122 -12.45 -13.27 -5.46
N THR A 123 -11.49 -14.16 -5.71
CA THR A 123 -11.68 -15.62 -5.74
C THR A 123 -10.73 -16.27 -4.74
N PHE A 124 -11.15 -17.40 -4.14
CA PHE A 124 -10.32 -18.10 -3.18
C PHE A 124 -9.10 -18.75 -3.85
N GLY A 125 -7.91 -18.32 -3.44
CA GLY A 125 -6.61 -18.78 -3.92
C GLY A 125 -6.10 -20.00 -3.16
N THR A 126 -5.44 -20.90 -3.88
CA THR A 126 -4.80 -22.10 -3.32
C THR A 126 -3.49 -22.36 -4.03
N ALA A 127 -2.52 -22.96 -3.34
CA ALA A 127 -1.27 -23.42 -3.93
C ALA A 127 -1.03 -24.88 -3.51
N THR A 128 -0.42 -25.67 -4.40
CA THR A 128 0.06 -27.03 -4.10
C THR A 128 1.53 -27.06 -3.69
N THR A 129 2.18 -25.89 -3.67
CA THR A 129 3.62 -25.72 -3.42
C THR A 129 3.92 -25.11 -2.04
N GLY A 130 2.89 -24.88 -1.22
CA GLY A 130 3.05 -24.32 0.11
C GLY A 130 1.73 -24.30 0.89
N PRO A 131 1.79 -24.23 2.22
CA PRO A 131 0.59 -24.18 3.06
C PRO A 131 -0.12 -22.83 2.90
N ALA A 132 -1.42 -22.80 3.26
CA ALA A 132 -2.14 -21.56 3.48
C ALA A 132 -1.58 -20.80 4.70
N ILE A 133 -2.03 -19.55 4.90
CA ILE A 133 -1.68 -18.78 6.10
C ILE A 133 -2.01 -19.56 7.37
N ASN A 134 -1.07 -19.56 8.32
CA ASN A 134 -1.33 -20.13 9.64
C ASN A 134 -2.06 -19.11 10.51
N LEU A 135 -3.40 -19.16 10.49
CA LEU A 135 -4.28 -18.26 11.24
C LEU A 135 -4.07 -18.33 12.76
N LEU A 136 -3.60 -19.47 13.28
CA LEU A 136 -3.33 -19.64 14.72
C LEU A 136 -2.08 -18.88 15.19
N ARG A 137 -1.12 -18.63 14.29
CA ARG A 137 0.18 -18.01 14.61
C ARG A 137 0.33 -16.59 14.04
N ILE A 138 -0.77 -15.95 13.64
CA ILE A 138 -0.72 -14.60 13.04
C ILE A 138 -0.17 -13.55 14.01
N GLU A 139 -0.33 -13.75 15.31
CA GLU A 139 0.20 -12.86 16.35
C GLU A 139 1.71 -12.69 16.23
N GLU A 140 2.44 -13.75 15.87
CA GLU A 140 3.90 -13.70 15.71
C GLU A 140 4.31 -12.70 14.61
N ASN A 141 3.51 -12.61 13.55
CA ASN A 141 3.73 -11.67 12.46
C ASN A 141 3.22 -10.26 12.79
N LEU A 142 2.09 -10.18 13.51
CA LEU A 142 1.42 -8.91 13.78
C LEU A 142 2.03 -8.13 14.93
N SER A 143 2.70 -8.78 15.91
CA SER A 143 3.31 -8.10 17.05
C SER A 143 4.36 -7.06 16.61
N ALA A 144 5.19 -7.38 15.62
CA ALA A 144 6.15 -6.42 15.06
C ALA A 144 5.47 -5.27 14.32
N ALA A 145 4.38 -5.56 13.59
CA ALA A 145 3.62 -4.54 12.88
C ALA A 145 2.86 -3.61 13.85
N TRP A 146 2.30 -4.17 14.93
CA TRP A 146 1.64 -3.43 16.01
C TRP A 146 2.61 -2.46 16.68
N GLN A 147 3.81 -2.93 17.07
CA GLN A 147 4.86 -2.05 17.59
C GLN A 147 5.25 -0.97 16.59
N ARG A 148 5.40 -1.34 15.31
CA ARG A 148 5.76 -0.41 14.23
C ARG A 148 4.67 0.64 13.99
N LEU A 149 3.39 0.31 14.18
CA LEU A 149 2.24 1.22 14.03
C LEU A 149 2.02 2.10 15.26
N SER A 150 2.68 1.82 16.39
CA SER A 150 2.55 2.64 17.59
C SER A 150 3.00 4.08 17.32
N GLY A 151 2.11 5.04 17.56
CA GLY A 151 2.36 6.47 17.33
C GLY A 151 2.09 6.95 15.90
N THR A 152 1.70 6.07 14.99
CA THR A 152 1.37 6.42 13.59
C THR A 152 -0.05 6.94 13.48
N TYR A 153 -0.21 8.07 12.79
CA TYR A 153 -1.53 8.60 12.45
C TYR A 153 -2.11 7.78 11.30
N VAL A 154 -3.35 7.31 11.47
CA VAL A 154 -4.06 6.56 10.44
C VAL A 154 -5.28 7.36 10.00
N GLU A 155 -5.25 7.83 8.75
CA GLU A 155 -6.27 8.67 8.14
C GLU A 155 -7.10 7.89 7.11
N ASN A 156 -8.36 8.30 6.94
CA ASN A 156 -9.24 7.80 5.89
C ASN A 156 -9.83 8.98 5.11
N LEU A 157 -8.95 9.69 4.38
CA LEU A 157 -9.27 10.91 3.66
C LEU A 157 -9.07 10.74 2.15
N PRO A 158 -9.76 11.54 1.32
CA PRO A 158 -9.37 11.74 -0.07
C PRO A 158 -7.88 12.12 -0.15
N TRP A 159 -7.18 11.55 -1.12
CA TRP A 159 -5.71 11.64 -1.20
C TRP A 159 -5.18 13.08 -1.16
N LEU A 160 -5.84 14.01 -1.86
CA LEU A 160 -5.42 15.41 -1.91
C LEU A 160 -5.62 16.10 -0.56
N GLU A 161 -6.73 15.83 0.12
CA GLU A 161 -7.00 16.40 1.44
C GLU A 161 -5.94 15.95 2.45
N CYS A 162 -5.57 14.66 2.42
CA CYS A 162 -4.48 14.14 3.25
C CYS A 162 -3.15 14.84 2.90
N ALA A 163 -2.79 14.89 1.62
CA ALA A 163 -1.54 15.51 1.18
C ALA A 163 -1.45 16.99 1.62
N GLU A 164 -2.51 17.77 1.44
CA GLU A 164 -2.56 19.18 1.84
C GLU A 164 -2.53 19.39 3.35
N ARG A 165 -3.21 18.53 4.10
CA ARG A 165 -3.27 18.60 5.58
C ARG A 165 -1.87 18.54 6.19
N TYR A 166 -1.02 17.65 5.66
CA TYR A 166 0.33 17.40 6.16
C TYR A 166 1.43 18.16 5.40
N ASP A 167 1.12 18.98 4.40
CA ASP A 167 2.13 19.69 3.61
C ASP A 167 2.92 20.72 4.44
N ARG A 168 4.17 20.38 4.77
CA ARG A 168 5.14 21.23 5.47
C ARG A 168 6.50 21.06 4.78
N ALA A 169 7.41 22.01 4.98
CA ALA A 169 8.75 21.96 4.39
C ALA A 169 9.56 20.70 4.80
N HIS A 170 9.27 20.13 5.97
CA HIS A 170 9.89 18.90 6.48
C HIS A 170 9.11 17.62 6.17
N THR A 171 8.01 17.71 5.39
CA THR A 171 7.17 16.56 5.04
C THR A 171 7.66 15.91 3.75
N PHE A 172 7.76 14.59 3.77
CA PHE A 172 7.91 13.76 2.59
C PHE A 172 6.62 12.96 2.35
N HIS A 173 6.01 13.16 1.18
CA HIS A 173 4.85 12.42 0.71
C HIS A 173 5.29 11.35 -0.28
N TYR A 174 5.01 10.09 0.03
CA TYR A 174 5.08 9.00 -0.93
C TYR A 174 3.67 8.70 -1.47
N MET A 175 3.53 8.72 -2.79
CA MET A 175 2.27 8.51 -3.49
C MET A 175 2.37 7.34 -4.46
N ASP A 176 1.53 6.33 -4.26
CA ASP A 176 1.44 5.14 -5.12
C ASP A 176 -0.01 4.97 -5.58
N PRO A 177 -0.50 5.86 -6.46
CA PRO A 177 -1.89 5.83 -6.90
C PRO A 177 -2.19 4.58 -7.73
N PRO A 178 -3.48 4.24 -7.97
CA PRO A 178 -3.85 3.26 -8.98
C PRO A 178 -3.16 3.57 -10.33
N TYR A 179 -2.63 2.55 -11.00
CA TYR A 179 -1.86 2.75 -12.23
C TYR A 179 -2.77 3.04 -13.43
N TRP A 180 -2.35 3.98 -14.27
CA TRP A 180 -3.13 4.46 -15.41
C TRP A 180 -3.35 3.35 -16.44
N GLN A 181 -4.60 3.16 -16.87
CA GLN A 181 -5.04 2.13 -17.84
C GLN A 181 -4.64 0.69 -17.49
N THR A 182 -4.40 0.41 -16.21
CA THR A 182 -4.24 -0.95 -15.73
C THR A 182 -5.52 -1.42 -15.06
N ALA A 183 -5.68 -2.74 -14.87
CA ALA A 183 -6.77 -3.28 -14.08
C ALA A 183 -6.61 -2.86 -12.60
N GLY A 184 -7.17 -1.70 -12.24
CA GLY A 184 -7.02 -1.06 -10.94
C GLY A 184 -8.07 -1.46 -9.90
N TYR A 185 -7.76 -1.11 -8.65
CA TYR A 185 -8.30 -1.43 -7.31
C TYR A 185 -9.84 -1.39 -7.05
N GLY A 186 -10.70 -1.44 -8.07
CA GLY A 186 -12.15 -1.37 -7.91
C GLY A 186 -12.68 0.01 -7.48
N VAL A 187 -11.81 1.01 -7.44
CA VAL A 187 -12.15 2.43 -7.25
C VAL A 187 -11.68 3.17 -8.50
N ASP A 188 -12.58 3.92 -9.12
CA ASP A 188 -12.26 4.72 -10.29
C ASP A 188 -11.28 5.83 -9.90
N PHE A 189 -10.16 5.89 -10.60
CA PHE A 189 -9.16 6.94 -10.46
C PHE A 189 -9.04 7.68 -11.79
N PRO A 190 -9.93 8.66 -12.05
CA PRO A 190 -9.96 9.36 -13.33
C PRO A 190 -8.67 10.15 -13.56
N PHE A 191 -8.35 10.38 -14.83
CA PHE A 191 -7.09 10.99 -15.25
C PHE A 191 -6.82 12.37 -14.61
N GLU A 192 -7.89 13.13 -14.35
CA GLU A 192 -7.85 14.42 -13.64
C GLU A 192 -7.14 14.34 -12.28
N ASN A 193 -7.13 13.19 -11.61
CA ASN A 193 -6.38 13.06 -10.37
C ASN A 193 -4.87 13.12 -10.58
N TYR A 194 -4.34 12.63 -11.70
CA TYR A 194 -2.91 12.78 -12.00
C TYR A 194 -2.57 14.23 -12.30
N GLU A 195 -3.45 14.96 -12.99
CA GLU A 195 -3.29 16.39 -13.24
C GLU A 195 -3.26 17.18 -11.92
N ARG A 196 -4.23 16.91 -11.03
CA ARG A 196 -4.27 17.47 -9.67
C ARG A 196 -3.04 17.09 -8.84
N MET A 197 -2.49 15.89 -9.04
CA MET A 197 -1.26 15.45 -8.36
C MET A 197 -0.05 16.22 -8.85
N ALA A 198 0.10 16.41 -10.16
CA ALA A 198 1.16 17.26 -10.71
C ALA A 198 1.03 18.71 -10.21
N ASP A 199 -0.18 19.25 -10.16
CA ASP A 199 -0.43 20.60 -9.63
C ASP A 199 -0.08 20.72 -8.14
N PHE A 200 -0.43 19.71 -7.33
CA PHE A 200 0.01 19.64 -5.94
C PHE A 200 1.53 19.61 -5.84
N MET A 201 2.20 18.75 -6.60
CA MET A 201 3.67 18.62 -6.60
C MET A 201 4.40 19.92 -6.97
N ARG A 202 3.80 20.76 -7.85
CA ARG A 202 4.37 22.05 -8.26
C ARG A 202 4.30 23.11 -7.15
N ARG A 203 3.27 23.06 -6.29
CA ARG A 203 3.00 24.11 -5.29
C ARG A 203 3.29 23.72 -3.84
N CYS A 204 3.44 22.42 -3.54
CA CYS A 204 3.62 21.95 -2.18
C CYS A 204 4.96 22.42 -1.58
N LYS A 205 5.00 22.52 -0.25
CA LYS A 205 6.22 22.90 0.48
C LYS A 205 7.14 21.70 0.69
N GLY A 206 6.53 20.52 0.89
CA GLY A 206 7.22 19.28 1.11
C GLY A 206 7.78 18.66 -0.17
N ARG A 207 8.40 17.49 0.01
CA ARG A 207 8.90 16.65 -1.08
C ARG A 207 7.85 15.60 -1.43
N VAL A 208 7.66 15.34 -2.72
CA VAL A 208 6.69 14.36 -3.21
C VAL A 208 7.34 13.40 -4.19
N MET A 209 7.22 12.10 -3.90
CA MET A 209 7.59 11.02 -4.81
C MET A 209 6.33 10.28 -5.25
N VAL A 210 6.17 10.12 -6.56
CA VAL A 210 5.10 9.33 -7.15
C VAL A 210 5.69 8.09 -7.82
N SER A 211 5.11 6.92 -7.55
CA SER A 211 5.45 5.65 -8.21
C SER A 211 4.28 5.24 -9.10
N ILE A 212 4.51 5.05 -10.40
CA ILE A 212 3.45 4.75 -11.38
C ILE A 212 3.99 3.93 -12.56
N ASN A 213 3.11 3.42 -13.42
CA ASN A 213 3.52 2.82 -14.69
C ASN A 213 4.12 3.85 -15.65
N ASP A 214 5.17 3.43 -16.36
CA ASP A 214 5.80 4.22 -17.42
C ASP A 214 4.88 4.31 -18.65
N HIS A 215 4.14 5.41 -18.79
CA HIS A 215 3.19 5.65 -19.88
C HIS A 215 3.37 7.06 -20.47
N PRO A 216 3.17 7.28 -21.80
CA PRO A 216 3.27 8.61 -22.40
C PRO A 216 2.38 9.67 -21.73
N ASP A 217 1.15 9.30 -21.36
CA ASP A 217 0.22 10.22 -20.69
C ASP A 217 0.72 10.66 -19.31
N THR A 218 1.27 9.73 -18.51
CA THR A 218 1.79 10.05 -17.17
C THR A 218 3.04 10.93 -17.30
N ARG A 219 3.94 10.63 -18.25
CA ARG A 219 5.09 11.49 -18.57
C ARG A 219 4.69 12.92 -18.93
N ARG A 220 3.62 13.08 -19.73
CA ARG A 220 3.11 14.41 -20.14
C ARG A 220 2.58 15.20 -18.95
N VAL A 221 1.77 14.57 -18.08
CA VAL A 221 1.18 15.25 -16.92
C VAL A 221 2.24 15.75 -15.94
N PHE A 222 3.27 14.93 -15.72
CA PHE A 222 4.38 15.21 -14.83
C PHE A 222 5.59 15.87 -15.51
N GLU A 223 5.39 16.50 -16.68
CA GLU A 223 6.45 17.23 -17.36
C GLU A 223 7.03 18.33 -16.45
N GLY A 224 8.37 18.44 -16.46
CA GLY A 224 9.13 19.37 -15.61
C GLY A 224 9.62 18.78 -14.28
N PHE A 225 9.23 17.55 -13.93
CA PHE A 225 9.75 16.84 -12.75
C PHE A 225 10.93 15.91 -13.10
N HIS A 226 11.65 15.49 -12.06
CA HIS A 226 12.71 14.48 -12.21
C HIS A 226 12.11 13.08 -12.37
N PHE A 227 12.61 12.33 -13.34
CA PHE A 227 12.15 10.98 -13.65
C PHE A 227 13.25 9.95 -13.43
N GLU A 228 12.94 8.88 -12.71
CA GLU A 228 13.78 7.69 -12.58
C GLU A 228 13.00 6.47 -13.09
N LYS A 229 13.61 5.65 -13.94
CA LYS A 229 13.00 4.39 -14.39
C LYS A 229 13.52 3.25 -13.54
N LEU A 230 12.62 2.44 -13.00
CA LEU A 230 12.96 1.19 -12.31
C LEU A 230 12.44 0.01 -13.13
N ASP A 231 13.35 -0.83 -13.63
CA ASP A 231 12.96 -2.02 -14.36
C ASP A 231 12.37 -3.08 -13.41
N ILE A 232 11.11 -3.45 -13.62
CA ILE A 232 10.44 -4.52 -12.87
C ILE A 232 10.14 -5.69 -13.81
N ARG A 233 10.58 -6.89 -13.40
CA ARG A 233 10.06 -8.14 -13.96
C ARG A 233 8.84 -8.56 -13.14
N TYR A 234 7.63 -8.28 -13.62
CA TYR A 234 6.42 -8.83 -13.01
C TYR A 234 6.30 -10.31 -13.38
N THR A 235 6.08 -11.16 -12.36
CA THR A 235 5.78 -12.59 -12.53
C THR A 235 4.35 -12.84 -12.09
N THR A 236 3.38 -12.50 -12.95
CA THR A 236 1.96 -12.78 -12.73
C THR A 236 1.31 -13.56 -13.88
N THR A 237 2.08 -13.96 -14.91
CA THR A 237 1.60 -14.81 -16.00
C THR A 237 1.96 -16.29 -15.79
N ASN A 238 0.97 -17.16 -15.97
CA ASN A 238 1.16 -18.60 -16.12
C ASN A 238 2.19 -18.84 -17.24
N GLN A 239 3.27 -19.59 -16.96
CA GLN A 239 4.36 -19.92 -17.91
C GLN A 239 3.93 -20.66 -19.18
N ARG A 240 2.62 -20.85 -19.43
CA ARG A 240 2.11 -21.57 -20.61
C ARG A 240 1.79 -20.67 -21.80
N GLN A 241 1.61 -19.36 -21.65
CA GLN A 241 1.35 -18.46 -22.80
C GLN A 241 1.89 -17.04 -22.53
N GLY A 242 2.85 -16.60 -23.35
CA GLY A 242 3.24 -15.19 -23.50
C GLY A 242 4.54 -14.78 -22.80
N LYS A 243 5.39 -14.04 -23.51
CA LYS A 243 6.51 -13.26 -22.94
C LYS A 243 5.96 -12.41 -21.79
N ALA A 244 6.69 -12.34 -20.67
CA ALA A 244 6.37 -11.37 -19.63
C ALA A 244 6.51 -9.95 -20.21
N ASP A 245 5.43 -9.17 -20.21
CA ASP A 245 5.51 -7.74 -20.51
C ASP A 245 6.36 -7.08 -19.42
N VAL A 246 7.47 -6.47 -19.85
CA VAL A 246 8.29 -5.63 -18.99
C VAL A 246 7.55 -4.30 -18.89
N SER A 247 6.59 -4.20 -17.98
CA SER A 247 6.03 -2.90 -17.61
C SER A 247 7.06 -2.21 -16.69
N GLY A 248 7.72 -1.19 -17.21
CA GLY A 248 8.65 -0.35 -16.44
C GLY A 248 7.89 0.47 -15.39
N GLU A 249 8.50 0.62 -14.23
CA GLU A 249 8.04 1.54 -13.20
C GLU A 249 8.69 2.90 -13.42
N LEU A 250 7.90 3.95 -13.33
CA LEU A 250 8.34 5.34 -13.39
C LEU A 250 8.20 5.96 -12.00
N VAL A 251 9.31 6.44 -11.47
CA VAL A 251 9.38 7.22 -10.24
C VAL A 251 9.53 8.69 -10.62
N ILE A 252 8.69 9.53 -10.03
CA ILE A 252 8.59 10.95 -10.35
C ILE A 252 8.82 11.73 -9.06
N MET A 253 9.72 12.71 -9.10
CA MET A 253 10.12 13.47 -7.90
C MET A 253 10.10 14.97 -8.17
N ASN A 254 9.64 15.76 -7.18
CA ASN A 254 9.75 17.23 -7.21
C ASN A 254 11.10 17.75 -6.68
N TRP A 255 12.13 16.91 -6.73
CA TRP A 255 13.53 17.24 -6.44
C TRP A 255 14.45 16.37 -7.29
N GLU A 256 15.73 16.74 -7.36
CA GLU A 256 16.77 15.91 -7.94
C GLU A 256 17.49 15.11 -6.84
N PRO A 257 17.50 13.76 -6.87
CA PRO A 257 18.13 12.94 -5.83
C PRO A 257 19.63 13.23 -5.64
N ALA A 258 20.34 13.54 -6.72
CA ALA A 258 21.77 13.87 -6.67
C ALA A 258 22.06 15.19 -5.92
N ALA A 259 21.09 16.11 -5.85
CA ALA A 259 21.23 17.40 -5.18
C ALA A 259 21.14 17.31 -3.65
N LEU A 260 20.79 16.14 -3.10
CA LEU A 260 20.66 15.94 -1.66
C LEU A 260 21.95 15.49 -0.97
N GLY A 261 23.04 15.29 -1.72
CA GLY A 261 24.29 14.75 -1.19
C GLY A 261 24.12 13.27 -0.86
N GLY A 262 24.93 12.41 -1.50
CA GLY A 262 24.80 10.97 -1.35
C GLY A 262 24.93 10.52 0.11
N LEU A 263 24.03 9.59 0.46
CA LEU A 263 24.13 8.58 1.52
C LEU A 263 23.96 9.08 2.97
N PHE A 264 23.08 8.35 3.67
CA PHE A 264 23.13 7.94 5.08
C PHE A 264 24.03 8.75 6.04
#